data_AF-A0A3D5ZDT9-F1
#
_entry.id   AF-A0A3D5ZDT9-F1
#
_cell.length_a   1.000
_cell.length_b   1.000
_cell.length_c   1.000
_cell.angle_alpha   90.00
_cell.angle_beta   90.00
_cell.angle_gamma   90.00
#
_symmetry.space_group_name_H-M   'P 1'
#
loop_
_entity.id
_entity.type
_entity.pdbx_description
1 polymer ?
#
loop_
_entity_poly.entity_id
_entity_poly.type
_entity_poly.pdbx_seq_one_letter_code
_entity_poly.pdbx_strand_id
1 'polypeptide(L)'
;MLEKIQLVRNAIDNIMNDVMEKAFHHSVNYPQDSDYLNKMIRDIRSDNETFVNQLHSLKGSNDEVSAKEELNALTKVLKNKSLVYLSALQKLKEKDSNKA
;
A
#
# COMPACT_ATOMS: atom_id res chain seq x y z
N MET A 1 -21.07 3.48 8.64
CA MET A 1 -20.11 3.56 7.52
C MET A 1 -18.74 4.11 7.93
N LEU A 2 -18.71 5.18 8.73
CA LEU A 2 -17.49 5.83 9.23
C LEU A 2 -16.49 4.89 9.91
N GLU A 3 -16.93 4.01 10.82
CA GLU A 3 -16.03 3.04 11.48
C GLU A 3 -15.38 2.07 10.49
N LYS A 4 -16.10 1.62 9.45
CA LYS A 4 -15.54 0.73 8.43
C LYS A 4 -14.48 1.44 7.58
N ILE A 5 -14.71 2.71 7.26
CA ILE A 5 -13.72 3.56 6.57
C ILE A 5 -12.47 3.74 7.43
N GLN A 6 -12.65 3.98 8.74
CA GLN A 6 -11.54 4.13 9.68
C GLN A 6 -10.72 2.84 9.83
N LEU A 7 -11.38 1.68 9.89
CA LEU A 7 -10.71 0.37 9.94
C LEU A 7 -9.93 0.08 8.66
N VAL A 8 -10.50 0.39 7.50
CA VAL A 8 -9.81 0.24 6.20
C VAL A 8 -8.58 1.16 6.16
N ARG A 9 -8.72 2.43 6.55
CA ARG A 9 -7.58 3.36 6.64
C ARG A 9 -6.47 2.85 7.56
N ASN A 10 -6.81 2.37 8.75
CA ASN A 10 -5.80 1.86 9.68
C ASN A 10 -5.09 0.60 9.13
N ALA A 11 -5.82 -0.27 8.44
CA ALA A 11 -5.23 -1.44 7.79
C ALA A 11 -4.30 -1.04 6.63
N ILE A 12 -4.69 -0.01 5.86
CA ILE A 12 -3.88 0.58 4.80
C ILE A 12 -2.56 1.12 5.36
N ASP A 13 -2.65 1.97 6.37
CA ASP A 13 -1.50 2.62 6.98
C ASP A 13 -0.55 1.56 7.56
N ASN A 14 -1.06 0.53 8.25
CA ASN A 14 -0.22 -0.55 8.78
C ASN A 14 0.49 -1.35 7.69
N ILE A 15 -0.21 -1.72 6.61
CA ILE A 15 0.39 -2.52 5.53
C ILE A 15 1.42 -1.71 4.76
N MET A 16 1.10 -0.47 4.41
CA MET A 16 2.01 0.38 3.64
C MET A 16 3.23 0.81 4.46
N ASN A 17 3.06 1.04 5.77
CA ASN A 17 4.19 1.32 6.67
C ASN A 17 5.13 0.12 6.79
N ASP A 18 4.61 -1.10 6.95
CA ASP A 18 5.43 -2.32 7.02
C ASP A 18 6.23 -2.56 5.71
N VAL A 19 5.60 -2.30 4.56
CA VAL A 19 6.26 -2.37 3.25
C VAL A 19 7.35 -1.29 3.11
N MET A 20 7.08 -0.05 3.55
CA MET A 20 8.06 1.04 3.54
C MET A 20 9.24 0.76 4.46
N GLU A 21 9.01 0.25 5.67
CA GLU A 21 10.05 -0.10 6.62
C GLU A 21 10.96 -1.21 6.07
N LYS A 22 10.36 -2.26 5.48
CA LYS A 22 11.12 -3.33 4.80
C LYS A 22 11.93 -2.82 3.61
N ALA A 23 11.36 -1.93 2.79
CA ALA A 23 12.07 -1.32 1.67
C ALA A 23 13.25 -0.46 2.13
N PHE A 24 13.07 0.31 3.21
CA PHE A 24 14.13 1.14 3.80
C PHE A 24 15.27 0.30 4.39
N HIS A 25 14.95 -0.73 5.18
CA HIS A 25 15.99 -1.62 5.71
C HIS A 25 16.75 -2.34 4.59
N HIS A 26 16.06 -2.74 3.53
CA HIS A 26 16.69 -3.39 2.39
C HIS A 26 17.62 -2.41 1.63
N SER A 27 17.22 -1.15 1.44
CA SER A 27 18.07 -0.16 0.74
C SER A 27 19.34 0.20 1.51
N VAL A 28 19.30 0.18 2.84
CA VAL A 28 20.48 0.35 3.69
C VAL A 28 21.47 -0.80 3.52
N ASN A 29 20.97 -2.04 3.46
CA ASN A 29 21.80 -3.23 3.34
C ASN A 29 22.28 -3.49 1.90
N TYR A 30 21.54 -3.00 0.90
CA TYR A 30 21.75 -3.25 -0.52
C TYR A 30 21.61 -1.95 -1.33
N PRO A 31 22.61 -1.04 -1.24
CA PRO A 31 22.53 0.30 -1.84
C PRO A 31 22.35 0.28 -3.37
N GLN A 32 22.78 -0.81 -4.04
CA GLN A 32 22.62 -0.97 -5.49
C GLN A 32 21.15 -1.10 -5.94
N ASP A 33 20.24 -1.50 -5.04
CA ASP A 33 18.81 -1.58 -5.33
C ASP A 33 18.05 -0.32 -4.83
N SER A 34 18.77 0.69 -4.32
CA SER A 34 18.20 1.89 -3.68
C SER A 34 17.30 2.72 -4.62
N ASP A 35 17.66 2.89 -5.90
CA ASP A 35 16.82 3.64 -6.84
C ASP A 35 15.47 2.97 -7.08
N TYR A 36 15.47 1.64 -7.20
CA TYR A 36 14.25 0.85 -7.35
C TYR A 36 13.39 0.91 -6.09
N LEU A 37 14.00 0.76 -4.91
CA LEU A 37 13.31 0.83 -3.63
C LEU A 37 12.75 2.24 -3.34
N ASN A 38 13.51 3.29 -3.67
CA ASN A 38 13.09 4.68 -3.55
C ASN A 38 11.93 5.02 -4.50
N LYS A 39 11.90 4.40 -5.69
CA LYS A 39 10.74 4.49 -6.58
C LYS A 39 9.53 3.78 -5.99
N MET A 40 9.71 2.56 -5.50
CA MET A 40 8.64 1.78 -4.87
C MET A 40 8.02 2.52 -3.68
N ILE A 41 8.83 3.11 -2.79
CA ILE A 41 8.37 3.92 -1.66
C ILE A 41 7.55 5.13 -2.14
N ARG A 42 8.00 5.82 -3.20
CA ARG A 42 7.24 6.94 -3.80
C ARG A 42 5.90 6.48 -4.37
N ASP A 43 5.88 5.36 -5.09
CA ASP A 43 4.67 4.80 -5.68
C ASP A 43 3.66 4.42 -4.57
N ILE A 44 4.12 3.76 -3.51
CA ILE A 44 3.30 3.41 -2.33
C ILE A 44 2.66 4.66 -1.73
N ARG A 45 3.44 5.73 -1.54
CA ARG A 45 2.94 6.98 -0.96
C ARG A 45 1.89 7.63 -1.85
N SER A 46 2.13 7.71 -3.16
CA SER A 46 1.19 8.27 -4.13
C SER A 46 -0.12 7.50 -4.16
N ASP A 47 -0.05 6.17 -4.10
CA ASP A 47 -1.23 5.31 -4.03
C ASP A 47 -1.99 5.53 -2.72
N ASN A 48 -1.29 5.65 -1.58
CA ASN A 48 -1.90 5.93 -0.29
C ASN A 48 -2.68 7.24 -0.29
N GLU A 49 -2.08 8.31 -0.80
CA GLU A 49 -2.73 9.62 -0.93
C GLU A 49 -3.99 9.51 -1.82
N THR A 50 -3.91 8.75 -2.92
CA THR A 50 -5.06 8.50 -3.79
C THR A 50 -6.19 7.77 -3.06
N PHE A 51 -5.88 6.69 -2.33
CA PHE A 51 -6.88 5.92 -1.59
C PHE A 51 -7.52 6.75 -0.47
N VAL A 52 -6.74 7.54 0.26
CA VAL A 52 -7.26 8.43 1.30
C VAL A 52 -8.22 9.46 0.71
N ASN A 53 -7.88 10.05 -0.43
CA ASN A 53 -8.75 11.00 -1.13
C ASN A 53 -10.07 10.34 -1.57
N GLN A 54 -10.01 9.12 -2.11
CA GLN A 54 -11.20 8.35 -2.48
C GLN A 54 -12.08 7.99 -1.26
N LEU A 55 -11.48 7.63 -0.13
CA LEU A 55 -12.22 7.41 1.13
C LEU A 55 -12.90 8.69 1.64
N HIS A 56 -12.26 9.85 1.47
CA HIS A 56 -12.85 11.14 1.82
C HIS A 56 -14.08 11.46 0.97
N SER A 57 -14.04 11.18 -0.33
CA SER A 57 -15.18 11.36 -1.23
C SER A 57 -16.35 10.45 -0.83
N LEU A 58 -16.08 9.21 -0.45
CA LEU A 58 -17.10 8.25 0.01
C LEU A 58 -17.81 8.70 1.29
N LYS A 59 -17.08 9.36 2.21
CA LYS A 59 -17.65 9.89 3.45
C LYS A 59 -18.71 10.98 3.23
N GLY A 60 -18.67 11.67 2.08
CA GLY A 60 -19.63 12.71 1.71
C GLY A 60 -20.84 12.22 0.90
N SER A 61 -20.91 10.94 0.55
CA SER A 61 -22.02 10.40 -0.23
C SER A 61 -23.30 10.28 0.60
N ASN A 62 -24.43 10.73 0.04
CA ASN A 62 -25.77 10.55 0.62
C ASN A 62 -26.39 9.19 0.27
N ASP A 63 -25.80 8.44 -0.67
CA ASP A 63 -26.25 7.10 -1.05
C ASP A 63 -25.37 6.04 -0.38
N GLU A 64 -25.88 5.43 0.68
CA GLU A 64 -25.16 4.41 1.44
C GLU A 64 -24.89 3.11 0.67
N VAL A 65 -25.77 2.73 -0.27
CA VAL A 65 -25.63 1.48 -1.01
C VAL A 65 -24.49 1.61 -2.01
N SER A 66 -24.50 2.69 -2.80
CA SER A 66 -23.42 3.02 -3.74
C SER A 66 -22.07 3.20 -3.02
N ALA A 67 -22.05 3.93 -1.91
CA ALA A 67 -20.82 4.14 -1.14
C ALA A 67 -20.22 2.84 -0.57
N LYS A 68 -21.06 1.87 -0.21
CA LYS A 68 -20.61 0.55 0.28
C LYS A 68 -20.00 -0.29 -0.84
N GLU A 69 -20.58 -0.26 -2.04
CA GLU A 69 -20.04 -0.96 -3.21
C GLU A 69 -18.70 -0.38 -3.65
N GLU A 70 -18.60 0.95 -3.72
CA GLU A 70 -17.36 1.65 -4.02
C GLU A 70 -16.29 1.39 -2.96
N LEU A 71 -16.65 1.38 -1.67
CA LEU A 71 -15.72 1.02 -0.57
C LEU A 71 -15.17 -0.41 -0.73
N ASN A 72 -16.01 -1.36 -1.10
CA ASN A 72 -15.59 -2.75 -1.33
C ASN A 72 -14.64 -2.85 -2.53
N ALA A 73 -14.95 -2.14 -3.62
CA ALA A 73 -14.09 -2.08 -4.80
C ALA A 73 -12.72 -1.48 -4.45
N LEU A 74 -12.71 -0.35 -3.73
CA LEU A 74 -11.51 0.33 -3.26
C LEU A 74 -10.63 -0.61 -2.40
N THR A 75 -11.25 -1.30 -1.45
CA THR A 75 -10.57 -2.25 -0.56
C THR A 75 -9.92 -3.39 -1.35
N LYS A 76 -10.57 -3.88 -2.40
CA LYS A 76 -10.02 -4.93 -3.27
C LYS A 76 -8.80 -4.43 -4.06
N VAL A 77 -8.88 -3.23 -4.63
CA VAL A 77 -7.75 -2.62 -5.37
C VAL A 77 -6.55 -2.44 -4.44
N LEU A 78 -6.78 -1.92 -3.24
CA LEU A 78 -5.73 -1.74 -2.25
C LEU A 78 -5.05 -3.07 -1.89
N LYS A 79 -5.83 -4.10 -1.53
CA LYS A 79 -5.28 -5.43 -1.19
C LYS A 79 -4.41 -6.00 -2.32
N ASN A 80 -4.85 -5.83 -3.56
CA ASN A 80 -4.07 -6.28 -4.71
C ASN A 80 -2.75 -5.49 -4.84
N LYS A 81 -2.79 -4.16 -4.68
CA LYS A 81 -1.58 -3.34 -4.75
C LYS A 81 -0.58 -3.68 -3.65
N SER A 82 -1.03 -3.86 -2.41
CA SER A 82 -0.13 -4.24 -1.32
C SER A 82 0.53 -5.59 -1.55
N LEU A 83 -0.22 -6.58 -2.07
CA LEU A 83 0.34 -7.88 -2.46
C LEU A 83 1.42 -7.75 -3.54
N VAL A 84 1.20 -6.91 -4.55
CA VAL A 84 2.20 -6.66 -5.60
C VAL A 84 3.49 -6.10 -5.01
N TYR A 85 3.42 -5.11 -4.12
CA TYR A 85 4.60 -4.55 -3.47
C TYR A 85 5.32 -5.57 -2.59
N LEU A 86 4.59 -6.35 -1.80
CA LEU A 86 5.16 -7.42 -0.97
C LEU A 86 5.87 -8.48 -1.82
N SER A 87 5.26 -8.93 -2.92
CA SER A 87 5.87 -9.89 -3.83
C SER A 87 7.13 -9.33 -4.51
N ALA A 88 7.15 -8.03 -4.84
CA ALA A 88 8.33 -7.39 -5.40
C ALA A 88 9.50 -7.33 -4.39
N LEU A 89 9.22 -7.00 -3.12
CA LEU A 89 10.21 -7.04 -2.04
C LEU A 89 10.72 -8.46 -1.77
N GLN A 90 9.85 -9.47 -1.79
CA GLN A 90 10.25 -10.88 -1.64
C GLN A 90 11.22 -11.32 -2.73
N LYS A 91 10.95 -10.99 -3.99
CA LYS A 91 11.82 -11.32 -5.12
C LYS A 91 13.20 -10.68 -5.01
N LEU A 92 13.28 -9.45 -4.53
CA LEU A 92 14.56 -8.78 -4.25
C LEU A 92 15.35 -9.54 -3.16
N LYS A 93 14.69 -9.86 -2.05
CA LYS A 93 15.32 -10.62 -0.97
C LYS A 93 15.83 -12.00 -1.42
N GLU A 94 15.07 -12.71 -2.26
CA GLU A 94 15.47 -14.00 -2.83
C GLU A 94 16.67 -13.86 -3.78
N LYS A 95 16.67 -12.84 -4.65
CA LYS A 95 17.79 -12.52 -5.54
C LYS A 95 19.09 -12.30 -4.75
N ASP A 96 19.02 -11.63 -3.61
CA ASP A 96 20.20 -11.35 -2.80
C ASP A 96 20.62 -12.54 -1.94
N SER A 97 19.67 -13.35 -1.46
CA SER A 97 19.96 -14.59 -0.73
C SER A 97 20.65 -15.64 -1.61
N ASN A 98 20.38 -15.65 -2.92
CA ASN A 98 21.04 -16.53 -3.89
C ASN A 98 22.42 -16.02 -4.36
N LYS A 99 22.84 -14.84 -3.92
CA LYS A 99 24.16 -14.26 -4.21
C LYS A 99 25.15 -14.36 -3.04
N ALA A 100 24.66 -14.69 -1.84
CA ALA A 100 25.46 -14.91 -0.64
C ALA A 100 25.96 -16.36 -0.57
#